data_AF-A0A7C5L4A0-F1
#
_entry.id   AF-A0A7C5L4A0-F1
#
_cell.length_a   1.000
_cell.length_b   1.000
_cell.length_c   1.000
_cell.angle_alpha   90.00
_cell.angle_beta   90.00
_cell.angle_gamma   90.00
#
_symmetry.space_group_name_H-M   'P 1'
#
loop_
_entity.id
_entity.type
_entity.pdbx_description
1 polymer ?
#
loop_
_entity_poly.entity_id
_entity_poly.type
_entity_poly.pdbx_seq_one_letter_code
_entity_poly.pdbx_strand_id
1 'polypeptide(L)'
;MREALILLFLIVSYNFILWFITEQGLSPVPLFPQDVYHVILVLSFNSVLYISWLFGERHRTVQWIGYLFFFQIVALSFYFRSLEIVVRDLPPVIFTFALVALFESPTEKEIKSIEREREELLVEMDRIRRERERIDARLRMLRQEIRKLEEERSRAEVSSAQREELEERLRKLQEELEEYREKESRLLESNRKLFQLLDMLRSESDVKSSREELTGLRKERRKLIKELIQLQELVDIYADENEKLKEENRKLSERLKDLQNRLSVLEIEVENLSRKPPDPESAYREILSSLPEVEISDRALGELIRSDPDKRRSFVRELIKFSLREGKGRIEPLSTLKGVYKLKFSGGRIYVRRKGERWEVVGFLDSEDEKEKERYIRNVLSRLS
;
A
#
# COMPACT_ATOMS: atom_id res chain seq x y z
N MET A 1 48.92 -26.73 4.21
CA MET A 1 50.39 -26.93 4.03
C MET A 1 51.20 -26.18 5.07
N ARG A 2 51.01 -24.86 5.23
CA ARG A 2 51.75 -24.05 6.23
C ARG A 2 51.56 -24.54 7.67
N GLU A 3 50.32 -24.83 8.07
CA GLU A 3 49.99 -25.35 9.41
C GLU A 3 50.59 -26.73 9.69
N ALA A 4 50.55 -27.64 8.70
CA ALA A 4 51.14 -28.97 8.83
C ALA A 4 52.67 -28.92 9.00
N LEU A 5 53.35 -27.97 8.31
CA LEU A 5 54.78 -27.73 8.48
C LEU A 5 55.11 -27.12 9.84
N ILE A 6 54.28 -26.19 10.34
CA ILE A 6 54.42 -25.63 11.68
C ILE A 6 54.24 -26.71 12.74
N LEU A 7 53.23 -27.57 12.58
CA LEU A 7 52.96 -28.69 13.49
C LEU A 7 54.11 -29.69 13.52
N LEU A 8 54.65 -30.05 12.35
CA LEU A 8 55.81 -30.92 12.24
C LEU A 8 57.05 -30.28 12.89
N PHE A 9 57.30 -28.99 12.64
CA PHE A 9 58.40 -28.26 13.27
C PHE A 9 58.26 -28.25 14.79
N LEU A 10 57.07 -27.97 15.32
CA LEU A 10 56.82 -27.87 16.77
C LEU A 10 56.99 -29.22 17.47
N ILE A 11 56.51 -30.31 16.85
CA ILE A 11 56.72 -31.68 17.34
C ILE A 11 58.22 -32.02 17.35
N VAL A 12 58.94 -31.71 16.28
CA VAL A 12 60.39 -32.00 16.19
C VAL A 12 61.17 -31.17 17.20
N SER A 13 60.89 -29.88 17.33
CA SER A 13 61.54 -29.00 18.32
C SER A 13 61.28 -29.45 19.75
N TYR A 14 60.05 -29.88 20.05
CA TYR A 14 59.70 -30.36 21.38
C TYR A 14 60.42 -31.67 21.73
N ASN A 15 60.42 -32.64 20.81
CA ASN A 15 61.15 -33.90 21.03
C ASN A 15 62.66 -33.68 21.13
N PHE A 16 63.22 -32.71 20.38
CA PHE A 16 64.61 -32.29 20.51
C PHE A 16 64.92 -31.71 21.90
N ILE A 17 64.02 -30.91 22.46
CA ILE A 17 64.17 -30.38 23.83
C ILE A 17 64.16 -31.52 24.86
N LEU A 18 63.23 -32.49 24.73
CA LEU A 18 63.19 -33.65 25.63
C LEU A 18 64.47 -34.49 25.56
N TRP A 19 64.98 -34.72 24.36
CA TRP A 19 66.25 -35.40 24.14
C TRP A 19 67.42 -34.63 24.75
N PHE A 20 67.51 -33.32 24.50
CA PHE A 20 68.57 -32.45 25.03
C PHE A 20 68.59 -32.43 26.57
N ILE A 21 67.43 -32.33 27.22
CA ILE A 21 67.32 -32.36 28.70
C ILE A 21 67.80 -33.70 29.26
N THR A 22 67.53 -34.79 28.54
CA THR A 22 67.91 -36.14 28.95
C THR A 22 69.42 -36.38 28.76
N GLU A 23 69.99 -35.96 27.63
CA GLU A 23 71.41 -36.15 27.33
C GLU A 23 72.32 -35.26 28.19
N GLN A 24 71.88 -34.05 28.53
CA GLN A 24 72.61 -33.12 29.40
C GLN A 24 72.45 -33.45 30.90
N GLY A 25 71.70 -34.50 31.26
CA GLY A 25 71.48 -34.90 32.66
C GLY A 25 70.76 -33.85 33.50
N LEU A 26 70.00 -32.96 32.86
CA LEU A 26 69.29 -31.84 33.52
C LEU A 26 68.05 -32.33 34.30
N SER A 27 67.63 -33.57 34.09
CA SER A 27 66.54 -34.23 34.81
C SER A 27 67.06 -35.49 35.52
N PRO A 28 66.63 -35.76 36.76
CA PRO A 28 66.98 -36.99 37.49
C PRO A 28 66.33 -38.25 36.89
N VAL A 29 65.38 -38.08 35.96
CA VAL A 29 64.65 -39.14 35.28
C VAL A 29 64.82 -38.97 33.77
N PRO A 30 65.05 -40.03 32.99
CA PRO A 30 65.15 -39.92 31.54
C PRO A 30 63.81 -39.45 30.94
N LEU A 31 63.83 -38.30 30.27
CA LEU A 31 62.66 -37.72 29.60
C LEU A 31 62.59 -38.09 28.11
N PHE A 32 63.58 -38.83 27.61
CA PHE A 32 63.64 -39.33 26.25
C PHE A 32 64.30 -40.73 26.21
N PRO A 33 63.69 -41.70 25.52
CA PRO A 33 64.25 -43.05 25.44
C PRO A 33 65.46 -43.11 24.50
N GLN A 34 66.40 -44.01 24.80
CA GLN A 34 67.58 -44.28 23.97
C GLN A 34 67.33 -45.35 22.89
N ASP A 35 66.33 -46.21 23.10
CA ASP A 35 65.98 -47.30 22.19
C ASP A 35 65.08 -46.82 21.04
N VAL A 36 65.43 -47.20 19.80
CA VAL A 36 64.72 -46.81 18.58
C VAL A 36 63.21 -47.12 18.63
N TYR A 37 62.83 -48.27 19.19
CA TYR A 37 61.42 -48.67 19.34
C TYR A 37 60.64 -47.70 20.25
N HIS A 38 61.25 -47.28 21.36
CA HIS A 38 60.62 -46.40 22.33
C HIS A 38 60.62 -44.94 21.85
N VAL A 39 61.60 -44.54 21.04
CA VAL A 39 61.62 -43.24 20.36
C VAL A 39 60.40 -43.10 19.43
N ILE A 40 60.09 -44.11 18.63
CA ILE A 40 58.92 -44.09 17.73
C ILE A 40 57.63 -43.98 18.55
N LEU A 41 57.55 -44.71 19.66
CA LEU A 41 56.39 -44.74 20.54
C LEU A 41 56.16 -43.37 21.21
N VAL A 42 57.19 -42.76 21.79
CA VAL A 42 57.12 -41.41 22.39
C VAL A 42 56.79 -40.35 21.34
N LEU A 43 57.37 -40.44 20.14
CA LEU A 43 57.08 -39.49 19.05
C LEU A 43 55.63 -39.59 18.58
N SER A 44 55.09 -40.81 18.49
CA SER A 44 53.68 -41.05 18.15
C SER A 44 52.73 -40.47 19.21
N PHE A 45 53.04 -40.66 20.49
CA PHE A 45 52.23 -40.18 21.60
C PHE A 45 52.24 -38.66 21.72
N ASN A 46 53.43 -38.05 21.59
CA ASN A 46 53.58 -36.60 21.56
C ASN A 46 52.84 -36.00 20.38
N SER A 47 52.91 -36.60 19.20
CA SER A 47 52.20 -36.12 18.01
C SER A 47 50.68 -36.10 18.23
N VAL A 48 50.11 -37.17 18.80
CA VAL A 48 48.67 -37.25 19.07
C VAL A 48 48.24 -36.23 20.13
N LEU A 49 49.00 -36.07 21.22
CA LEU A 49 48.72 -35.07 22.25
C LEU A 49 48.77 -33.63 21.70
N TYR A 50 49.78 -33.33 20.89
CA TYR A 50 49.92 -32.01 20.27
C TYR A 50 48.80 -31.70 19.28
N ILE A 51 48.41 -32.68 18.47
CA ILE A 51 47.30 -32.54 17.53
C ILE A 51 46.00 -32.29 18.31
N SER A 52 45.72 -33.08 19.34
CA SER A 52 44.52 -32.91 20.17
C SER A 52 44.50 -31.59 20.94
N TRP A 53 45.66 -31.10 21.38
CA TRP A 53 45.79 -29.78 21.98
C TRP A 53 45.55 -28.65 20.97
N LEU A 54 46.07 -28.77 19.75
CA LEU A 54 45.91 -27.75 18.70
C LEU A 54 44.44 -27.61 18.24
N PHE A 55 43.67 -28.69 18.27
CA PHE A 55 42.24 -28.67 17.93
C PHE A 55 41.31 -28.25 19.09
N GLY A 56 41.84 -27.94 20.28
CA GLY A 56 41.08 -27.25 21.33
C GLY A 56 40.15 -28.11 22.19
N GLU A 57 40.13 -29.43 22.05
CA GLU A 57 39.29 -30.33 22.86
C GLU A 57 39.97 -30.72 24.19
N ARG A 58 40.20 -29.72 25.05
CA ARG A 58 41.22 -29.80 26.12
C ARG A 58 40.98 -30.82 27.23
N HIS A 59 39.74 -31.12 27.61
CA HIS A 59 39.51 -31.95 28.80
C HIS A 59 39.09 -33.36 28.47
N ARG A 60 38.10 -33.54 27.60
CA ARG A 60 37.62 -34.89 27.33
C ARG A 60 38.64 -35.69 26.52
N THR A 61 39.04 -35.23 25.34
CA THR A 61 39.90 -36.04 24.47
C THR A 61 41.33 -36.12 24.95
N VAL A 62 41.93 -35.05 25.47
CA VAL A 62 43.29 -35.11 26.05
C VAL A 62 43.35 -36.02 27.28
N GLN A 63 42.35 -36.00 28.18
CA GLN A 63 42.30 -36.95 29.30
C GLN A 63 42.09 -38.39 28.83
N TRP A 64 41.18 -38.61 27.86
CA TRP A 64 40.97 -39.95 27.28
C TRP A 64 42.24 -40.49 26.61
N ILE A 65 42.97 -39.64 25.89
CA ILE A 65 44.25 -39.97 25.26
C ILE A 65 45.31 -40.26 26.32
N GLY A 66 45.38 -39.45 27.39
CA GLY A 66 46.26 -39.69 28.53
C GLY A 66 45.98 -41.03 29.22
N TYR A 67 44.70 -41.36 29.45
CA TYR A 67 44.31 -42.67 30.00
C TYR A 67 44.69 -43.81 29.04
N LEU A 68 44.44 -43.64 27.74
CA LEU A 68 44.78 -44.63 26.73
C LEU A 68 46.29 -44.90 26.70
N PHE A 69 47.12 -43.87 26.81
CA PHE A 69 48.59 -44.03 26.89
C PHE A 69 49.04 -44.67 28.19
N PHE A 70 48.45 -44.29 29.33
CA PHE A 70 48.73 -44.95 30.61
C PHE A 70 48.45 -46.46 30.53
N PHE A 71 47.28 -46.84 30.02
CA PHE A 71 46.91 -48.25 29.85
C PHE A 71 47.80 -48.98 28.85
N GLN A 72 48.23 -48.33 27.76
CA GLN A 72 49.15 -48.91 26.79
C GLN A 72 50.54 -49.17 27.39
N ILE A 73 51.10 -48.23 28.15
CA ILE A 73 52.40 -48.39 28.81
C ILE A 73 52.35 -49.52 29.86
N VAL A 74 51.26 -49.58 30.64
CA VAL A 74 51.04 -50.66 31.62
C VAL A 74 50.88 -52.01 30.90
N ALA A 75 50.10 -52.09 29.82
CA ALA A 75 49.91 -53.32 29.05
C ALA A 75 51.22 -53.81 28.41
N LEU A 76 52.04 -52.90 27.87
CA LEU A 76 53.38 -53.20 27.35
C LEU A 76 54.30 -53.74 28.44
N SER A 77 54.26 -53.16 29.64
CA SER A 77 55.02 -53.64 30.79
C SER A 77 54.63 -55.07 31.20
N PHE A 78 53.34 -55.39 31.20
CA PHE A 78 52.87 -56.77 31.45
C PHE A 78 53.27 -57.75 30.35
N TYR A 79 53.18 -57.34 29.08
CA TYR A 79 53.51 -58.17 27.93
C TYR A 79 55.01 -58.53 27.89
N PHE A 80 55.88 -57.54 28.10
CA PHE A 80 57.33 -57.73 28.11
C PHE A 80 57.90 -58.14 29.48
N ARG A 81 57.05 -58.23 30.52
CA ARG A 81 57.42 -58.55 31.91
C ARG A 81 58.56 -57.68 32.45
N SER A 82 58.63 -56.41 32.03
CA SER A 82 59.64 -55.47 32.50
C SER A 82 58.97 -54.20 33.05
N LEU A 83 59.28 -53.89 34.31
CA LEU A 83 58.83 -52.65 34.96
C LEU A 83 59.63 -51.43 34.47
N GLU A 84 60.77 -51.67 33.84
CA GLU A 84 61.63 -50.64 33.25
C GLU A 84 60.90 -49.80 32.19
N ILE A 85 59.96 -50.41 31.44
CA ILE A 85 59.11 -49.71 30.46
C ILE A 85 58.28 -48.61 31.14
N VAL A 86 57.73 -48.87 32.32
CA VAL A 86 56.92 -47.89 33.05
C VAL A 86 57.81 -46.75 33.55
N VAL A 87 58.97 -47.06 34.11
CA VAL A 87 59.90 -46.04 34.63
C VAL A 87 60.47 -45.16 33.52
N ARG A 88 60.63 -45.70 32.31
CA ARG A 88 61.21 -45.00 31.17
C ARG A 88 60.20 -44.21 30.34
N ASP A 89 59.03 -44.79 30.05
CA ASP A 89 58.09 -44.21 29.07
C ASP A 89 56.98 -43.39 29.72
N LEU A 90 56.70 -43.58 31.01
CA LEU A 90 55.67 -42.84 31.73
C LEU A 90 56.07 -41.38 32.05
N PRO A 91 57.30 -41.08 32.52
CA PRO A 91 57.68 -39.70 32.83
C PRO A 91 57.60 -38.71 31.65
N PRO A 92 58.04 -39.07 30.43
CA PRO A 92 57.83 -38.22 29.25
C PRO A 92 56.36 -37.89 29.00
N VAL A 93 55.47 -38.88 29.10
CA VAL A 93 54.02 -38.71 28.86
C VAL A 93 53.35 -37.87 29.95
N ILE A 94 53.76 -38.02 31.20
CA ILE A 94 53.25 -37.17 32.30
C ILE A 94 53.71 -35.73 32.11
N PHE A 95 54.96 -35.52 31.72
CA PHE A 95 55.51 -34.19 31.48
C PHE A 95 54.82 -33.48 30.31
N THR A 96 54.56 -34.20 29.22
CA THR A 96 53.81 -33.66 28.07
C THR A 96 52.38 -33.31 28.43
N PHE A 97 51.71 -34.18 29.20
CA PHE A 97 50.36 -33.92 29.70
C PHE A 97 50.31 -32.68 30.60
N ALA A 98 51.29 -32.50 31.48
CA ALA A 98 51.38 -31.33 32.35
C ALA A 98 51.54 -30.02 31.55
N LEU A 99 52.39 -30.02 30.51
CA LEU A 99 52.57 -28.86 29.63
C LEU A 99 51.28 -28.53 28.85
N VAL A 100 50.66 -29.54 28.24
CA VAL A 100 49.39 -29.38 27.52
C VAL A 100 48.26 -28.89 28.44
N ALA A 101 48.28 -29.31 29.71
CA ALA A 101 47.32 -28.85 30.71
C ALA A 101 47.59 -27.42 31.21
N LEU A 102 48.81 -26.91 31.15
CA LEU A 102 49.16 -25.55 31.62
C LEU A 102 48.97 -24.46 30.54
N PHE A 103 49.17 -24.80 29.26
CA PHE A 103 49.08 -23.83 28.17
C PHE A 103 47.72 -23.89 27.45
N GLU A 104 47.05 -22.74 27.32
CA GLU A 104 45.85 -22.60 26.49
C GLU A 104 46.21 -22.73 25.00
N SER A 105 45.38 -23.45 24.24
CA SER A 105 45.63 -23.60 22.80
C SER A 105 45.39 -22.27 22.07
N PRO A 106 46.08 -22.02 20.94
CA PRO A 106 45.83 -20.84 20.10
C PRO A 106 44.38 -20.76 19.61
N THR A 107 43.79 -21.91 19.27
CA THR A 107 42.39 -22.05 18.83
C THR A 107 41.39 -21.70 19.94
N GLU A 108 41.68 -22.02 21.20
CA GLU A 108 40.82 -21.65 22.33
C GLU A 108 40.78 -20.14 22.55
N LYS A 109 41.91 -19.46 22.34
CA LYS A 109 41.97 -17.98 22.41
C LYS A 109 41.12 -17.33 21.34
N GLU A 110 41.19 -17.87 20.11
CA GLU A 110 40.36 -17.40 18.99
C GLU A 110 38.88 -17.67 19.23
N ILE A 111 38.51 -18.87 19.74
CA ILE A 111 37.12 -19.19 20.10
C ILE A 111 36.62 -18.24 21.19
N LYS A 112 37.40 -17.99 22.25
CA LYS A 112 37.03 -17.05 23.32
C LYS A 112 36.87 -15.62 22.80
N SER A 113 37.72 -15.16 21.88
CA SER A 113 37.54 -13.82 21.29
C SER A 113 36.28 -13.76 20.44
N ILE A 114 35.99 -14.80 19.65
CA ILE A 114 34.78 -14.88 18.82
C ILE A 114 33.52 -14.93 19.71
N GLU A 115 33.55 -15.65 20.83
CA GLU A 115 32.45 -15.69 21.79
C GLU A 115 32.20 -14.32 22.43
N ARG A 116 33.26 -13.59 22.80
CA ARG A 116 33.14 -12.21 23.32
C ARG A 116 32.58 -11.26 22.27
N GLU A 117 33.10 -11.29 21.05
CA GLU A 117 32.58 -10.49 19.94
C GLU A 117 31.11 -10.81 19.67
N ARG A 118 30.71 -12.08 19.77
CA ARG A 118 29.31 -12.49 19.66
C ARG A 118 28.44 -11.90 20.78
N GLU A 119 28.90 -11.92 22.02
CA GLU A 119 28.17 -11.33 23.15
C GLU A 119 28.03 -9.80 22.98
N GLU A 120 29.09 -9.12 22.56
CA GLU A 120 29.07 -7.69 22.27
C GLU A 120 28.07 -7.35 21.16
N LEU A 121 28.09 -8.10 20.05
CA LEU A 121 27.15 -7.93 18.94
C LEU A 121 25.70 -8.19 19.36
N LEU A 122 25.44 -9.17 20.22
CA LEU A 122 24.09 -9.42 20.75
C LEU A 122 23.57 -8.24 21.59
N VAL A 123 24.45 -7.65 22.42
CA VAL A 123 24.10 -6.45 23.21
C VAL A 123 23.82 -5.25 22.30
N GLU A 124 24.59 -5.06 21.23
CA GLU A 124 24.33 -4.01 20.24
C GLU A 124 23.02 -4.22 19.48
N MET A 125 22.70 -5.45 19.07
CA MET A 125 21.42 -5.79 18.44
C MET A 125 20.23 -5.44 19.36
N ASP A 126 20.33 -5.74 20.64
CA ASP A 126 19.29 -5.41 21.62
C ASP A 126 19.13 -3.89 21.81
N ARG A 127 20.24 -3.13 21.79
CA ARG A 127 20.19 -1.67 21.82
C ARG A 127 19.45 -1.12 20.61
N ILE A 128 19.82 -1.57 19.40
CA ILE A 128 19.19 -1.15 18.14
C ILE A 128 17.71 -1.50 18.14
N ARG A 129 17.33 -2.68 18.65
CA ARG A 129 15.94 -3.10 18.75
C ARG A 129 15.12 -2.15 19.64
N ARG A 130 15.64 -1.77 20.80
CA ARG A 130 14.98 -0.80 21.70
C ARG A 130 14.87 0.58 21.10
N GLU A 131 15.89 1.04 20.37
CA GLU A 131 15.85 2.32 19.65
C GLU A 131 14.76 2.32 18.58
N ARG A 132 14.64 1.22 17.82
CA ARG A 132 13.57 1.05 16.84
C ARG A 132 12.19 1.12 17.50
N GLU A 133 11.97 0.41 18.61
CA GLU A 133 10.69 0.45 19.32
C GLU A 133 10.33 1.87 19.80
N ARG A 134 11.33 2.66 20.25
CA ARG A 134 11.13 4.08 20.61
C ARG A 134 10.75 4.94 19.41
N ILE A 135 11.40 4.72 18.26
CA ILE A 135 11.08 5.43 17.01
C ILE A 135 9.67 5.07 16.54
N ASP A 136 9.30 3.79 16.57
CA ASP A 136 7.96 3.32 16.20
C ASP A 136 6.88 3.94 17.10
N ALA A 137 7.14 4.04 18.41
CA ALA A 137 6.22 4.69 19.34
C ALA A 137 6.06 6.19 19.01
N ARG A 138 7.16 6.90 18.73
CA ARG A 138 7.11 8.32 18.30
C ARG A 138 6.35 8.50 16.99
N LEU A 139 6.58 7.63 16.00
CA LEU A 139 5.86 7.65 14.72
C LEU A 139 4.36 7.46 14.90
N ARG A 140 3.93 6.57 15.81
CA ARG A 140 2.50 6.41 16.12
C ARG A 140 1.89 7.66 16.75
N MET A 141 2.61 8.28 17.70
CA MET A 141 2.17 9.53 18.33
C MET A 141 2.03 10.66 17.30
N LEU A 142 3.04 10.87 16.46
CA LEU A 142 3.00 11.88 15.40
C LEU A 142 1.86 11.64 14.40
N ARG A 143 1.63 10.39 13.98
CA ARG A 143 0.49 10.06 13.10
C ARG A 143 -0.86 10.38 13.75
N GLN A 144 -1.00 10.15 15.05
CA GLN A 144 -2.22 10.51 15.78
C GLN A 144 -2.40 12.02 15.87
N GLU A 145 -1.32 12.76 16.10
CA GLU A 145 -1.33 14.22 16.18
C GLU A 145 -1.67 14.86 14.82
N ILE A 146 -1.08 14.36 13.72
CA ILE A 146 -1.44 14.77 12.35
C ILE A 146 -2.93 14.54 12.08
N ARG A 147 -3.47 13.36 12.43
CA ARG A 147 -4.91 13.08 12.25
C ARG A 147 -5.79 14.04 13.03
N LYS A 148 -5.44 14.35 14.28
CA LYS A 148 -6.18 15.32 15.10
C LYS A 148 -6.16 16.71 14.46
N LEU A 149 -5.00 17.17 13.96
CA LEU A 149 -4.88 18.46 13.29
C LEU A 149 -5.65 18.51 11.96
N GLU A 150 -5.69 17.41 11.20
CA GLU A 150 -6.52 17.29 9.99
C GLU A 150 -8.03 17.35 10.33
N GLU A 151 -8.44 16.71 11.42
CA GLU A 151 -9.81 16.79 11.94
C GLU A 151 -10.16 18.21 12.42
N GLU A 152 -9.25 18.92 13.09
CA GLU A 152 -9.44 20.32 13.50
C GLU A 152 -9.52 21.25 12.28
N ARG A 153 -8.66 21.06 11.27
CA ARG A 153 -8.69 21.81 10.00
C ARG A 153 -10.00 21.61 9.24
N SER A 154 -10.57 20.40 9.26
CA SER A 154 -11.82 20.08 8.57
C SER A 154 -13.07 20.53 9.35
N ARG A 155 -13.00 20.61 10.68
CA ARG A 155 -14.12 21.05 11.52
C ARG A 155 -14.23 22.57 11.68
N ALA A 156 -13.15 23.31 11.45
CA ALA A 156 -13.14 24.73 11.76
C ALA A 156 -13.14 25.62 10.49
N GLU A 157 -14.14 26.50 10.41
CA GLU A 157 -14.17 27.68 9.53
C GLU A 157 -13.18 28.72 10.09
N VAL A 158 -11.89 28.43 9.97
CA VAL A 158 -10.84 29.20 10.62
C VAL A 158 -10.43 30.41 9.77
N SER A 159 -10.28 31.57 10.42
CA SER A 159 -9.66 32.79 9.89
C SER A 159 -8.32 32.48 9.20
N SER A 160 -8.03 33.14 8.08
CA SER A 160 -6.88 32.85 7.20
C SER A 160 -5.54 32.74 7.94
N ALA A 161 -5.33 33.52 9.00
CA ALA A 161 -4.10 33.52 9.78
C ALA A 161 -3.85 32.21 10.56
N GLN A 162 -4.89 31.60 11.13
CA GLN A 162 -4.76 30.32 11.83
C GLN A 162 -4.66 29.13 10.85
N ARG A 163 -5.14 29.28 9.61
CA ARG A 163 -4.87 28.30 8.53
C ARG A 163 -3.40 28.31 8.12
N GLU A 164 -2.79 29.49 7.99
CA GLU A 164 -1.36 29.61 7.66
C GLU A 164 -0.47 29.04 8.77
N GLU A 165 -0.78 29.29 10.05
CA GLU A 165 -0.02 28.71 11.18
C GLU A 165 -0.13 27.17 11.23
N LEU A 166 -1.32 26.63 10.96
CA LEU A 166 -1.54 25.18 10.87
C LEU A 166 -0.81 24.57 9.65
N GLU A 167 -0.76 25.28 8.53
CA GLU A 167 -0.03 24.85 7.33
C GLU A 167 1.48 24.83 7.54
N GLU A 168 2.05 25.83 8.21
CA GLU A 168 3.47 25.82 8.58
C GLU A 168 3.81 24.69 9.54
N ARG A 169 2.96 24.42 10.55
CA ARG A 169 3.16 23.29 11.45
C ARG A 169 3.06 21.95 10.73
N LEU A 170 2.09 21.80 9.82
CA LEU A 170 1.96 20.59 9.00
C LEU A 170 3.19 20.38 8.12
N ARG A 171 3.74 21.44 7.53
CA ARG A 171 4.97 21.36 6.73
C ARG A 171 6.16 20.89 7.54
N LYS A 172 6.38 21.48 8.72
CA LYS A 172 7.48 21.09 9.63
C LYS A 172 7.34 19.63 10.08
N LEU A 173 6.12 19.20 10.42
CA LEU A 173 5.85 17.81 10.80
C LEU A 173 6.04 16.84 9.62
N GLN A 174 5.74 17.26 8.39
CA GLN A 174 6.00 16.46 7.19
C GLN A 174 7.50 16.32 6.91
N GLU A 175 8.27 17.39 7.01
CA GLU A 175 9.73 17.36 6.88
C GLU A 175 10.38 16.46 7.94
N GLU A 176 9.96 16.56 9.20
CA GLU A 176 10.43 15.66 10.26
C GLU A 176 10.09 14.20 9.96
N LEU A 177 8.90 13.93 9.42
CA LEU A 177 8.46 12.56 9.07
C LEU A 177 9.30 11.98 7.93
N GLU A 178 9.66 12.78 6.92
CA GLU A 178 10.59 12.37 5.87
C GLU A 178 12.00 12.08 6.41
N GLU A 179 12.54 12.94 7.29
CA GLU A 179 13.83 12.68 7.92
C GLU A 179 13.83 11.37 8.72
N TYR A 180 12.75 11.07 9.45
CA TYR A 180 12.65 9.82 10.18
C TYR A 180 12.51 8.61 9.26
N ARG A 181 11.81 8.74 8.12
CA ARG A 181 11.76 7.69 7.09
C ARG A 181 13.13 7.42 6.47
N GLU A 182 13.91 8.46 6.18
CA GLU A 182 15.29 8.29 5.70
C GLU A 182 16.18 7.62 6.75
N LYS A 183 16.04 7.99 8.03
CA LYS A 183 16.78 7.32 9.11
C LYS A 183 16.40 5.84 9.21
N GLU A 184 15.11 5.51 9.07
CA GLU A 184 14.63 4.13 9.04
C GLU A 184 15.20 3.34 7.86
N SER A 185 15.22 3.91 6.65
CA SER A 185 15.76 3.24 5.46
C SER A 185 17.27 2.96 5.60
N ARG A 186 18.05 3.93 6.11
CA ARG A 186 19.50 3.76 6.38
C ARG A 186 19.77 2.68 7.44
N LEU A 187 18.92 2.59 8.46
CA LEU A 187 19.01 1.53 9.48
C LEU A 187 18.65 0.16 8.89
N LEU A 188 17.62 0.06 8.04
CA LEU A 188 17.26 -1.17 7.35
C LEU A 188 18.38 -1.67 6.42
N GLU A 189 19.04 -0.76 5.70
CA GLU A 189 20.19 -1.10 4.86
C GLU A 189 21.39 -1.57 5.67
N SER A 190 21.71 -0.88 6.77
CA SER A 190 22.78 -1.27 7.68
C SER A 190 22.50 -2.64 8.32
N ASN A 191 21.24 -2.89 8.69
CA ASN A 191 20.80 -4.17 9.24
C ASN A 191 20.90 -5.30 8.20
N ARG A 192 20.53 -5.05 6.94
CA ARG A 192 20.78 -5.99 5.83
C ARG A 192 22.25 -6.33 5.67
N LYS A 193 23.15 -5.33 5.75
CA LYS A 193 24.61 -5.54 5.63
C LYS A 193 25.16 -6.35 6.79
N LEU A 194 24.73 -6.08 8.02
CA LEU A 194 25.12 -6.87 9.20
C LEU A 194 24.66 -8.32 9.08
N PHE A 195 23.43 -8.56 8.62
CA PHE A 195 22.95 -9.92 8.37
C PHE A 195 23.72 -10.65 7.27
N GLN A 196 24.16 -9.94 6.22
CA GLN A 196 25.02 -10.53 5.20
C GLN A 196 26.40 -10.91 5.75
N LEU A 197 26.98 -10.09 6.62
CA LEU A 197 28.25 -10.39 7.29
C LEU A 197 28.13 -11.58 8.25
N LEU A 198 27.02 -11.65 9.00
CA LEU A 198 26.68 -12.82 9.83
C LEU A 198 26.50 -14.10 8.99
N ASP A 199 25.86 -14.00 7.83
CA ASP A 199 25.71 -15.14 6.92
C ASP A 199 27.07 -15.62 6.37
N MET A 200 28.02 -14.71 6.14
CA MET A 200 29.38 -15.03 5.71
C MET A 200 30.18 -15.72 6.82
N LEU A 201 30.20 -15.16 8.03
CA LEU A 201 30.88 -15.73 9.20
C LEU A 201 30.33 -17.12 9.58
N ARG A 202 29.02 -17.32 9.43
CA ARG A 202 28.36 -18.61 9.69
C ARG A 202 28.61 -19.65 8.59
N SER A 203 29.02 -19.21 7.40
CA SER A 203 29.38 -20.11 6.30
C SER A 203 30.82 -20.60 6.38
N GLU A 204 31.69 -19.91 7.14
CA GLU A 204 33.08 -20.32 7.38
C GLU A 204 33.22 -21.32 8.54
N SER A 205 32.24 -21.43 9.43
CA SER A 205 32.36 -22.19 10.70
C SER A 205 31.75 -23.60 10.74
N ASP A 206 30.91 -24.05 9.79
CA ASP A 206 30.23 -25.35 9.91
C ASP A 206 30.50 -26.35 8.78
N VAL A 207 31.26 -27.40 9.14
CA VAL A 207 31.53 -28.58 8.32
C VAL A 207 30.35 -29.57 8.40
N LYS A 208 29.68 -29.72 7.27
CA LYS A 208 28.91 -30.88 6.76
C LYS A 208 27.56 -31.30 7.38
N SER A 209 27.22 -31.02 8.66
CA SER A 209 25.90 -31.45 9.19
C SER A 209 24.76 -30.45 8.95
N SER A 210 25.05 -29.14 8.94
CA SER A 210 24.02 -28.08 8.87
C SER A 210 23.56 -27.74 7.45
N ARG A 211 24.09 -28.40 6.41
CA ARG A 211 23.93 -27.96 5.00
C ARG A 211 22.51 -28.15 4.46
N GLU A 212 21.81 -29.24 4.79
CA GLU A 212 20.46 -29.51 4.27
C GLU A 212 19.41 -28.59 4.90
N GLU A 213 19.41 -28.44 6.22
CA GLU A 213 18.55 -27.49 6.93
C GLU A 213 18.81 -26.04 6.51
N LEU A 214 20.09 -25.67 6.31
CA LEU A 214 20.46 -24.36 5.78
C LEU A 214 20.00 -24.15 4.34
N THR A 215 19.97 -25.19 3.49
CA THR A 215 19.41 -25.05 2.13
C THR A 215 17.89 -24.90 2.15
N GLY A 216 17.21 -25.55 3.10
CA GLY A 216 15.78 -25.37 3.35
C GLY A 216 15.46 -23.93 3.75
N LEU A 217 16.15 -23.44 4.79
CA LEU A 217 16.01 -22.06 5.27
C LEU A 217 16.40 -21.01 4.20
N ARG A 218 17.39 -21.29 3.34
CA ARG A 218 17.73 -20.43 2.20
C ARG A 218 16.63 -20.37 1.14
N LYS A 219 15.94 -21.49 0.87
CA LYS A 219 14.80 -21.53 -0.05
C LYS A 219 13.59 -20.79 0.52
N GLU A 220 13.29 -21.01 1.79
CA GLU A 220 12.22 -20.30 2.51
C GLU A 220 12.49 -18.80 2.55
N ARG A 221 13.72 -18.38 2.89
CA ARG A 221 14.12 -16.96 2.85
C ARG A 221 13.96 -16.35 1.46
N ARG A 222 14.36 -17.05 0.39
CA ARG A 222 14.15 -16.55 -0.98
C ARG A 222 12.67 -16.44 -1.34
N LYS A 223 11.84 -17.35 -0.85
CA LYS A 223 10.39 -17.31 -1.04
C LYS A 223 9.76 -16.12 -0.30
N LEU A 224 10.13 -15.93 0.97
CA LEU A 224 9.69 -14.79 1.78
C LEU A 224 10.13 -13.45 1.21
N ILE A 225 11.35 -13.35 0.66
CA ILE A 225 11.81 -12.13 -0.02
C ILE A 225 10.96 -11.84 -1.26
N LYS A 226 10.63 -12.85 -2.07
CA LYS A 226 9.75 -12.66 -3.23
C LYS A 226 8.34 -12.23 -2.82
N GLU A 227 7.78 -12.85 -1.78
CA GLU A 227 6.47 -12.48 -1.23
C GLU A 227 6.49 -11.04 -0.68
N LEU A 228 7.57 -10.62 -0.01
CA LEU A 228 7.74 -9.24 0.44
C LEU A 228 7.79 -8.23 -0.71
N ILE A 229 8.50 -8.56 -1.80
CA ILE A 229 8.56 -7.69 -2.98
C ILE A 229 7.17 -7.59 -3.62
N GLN A 230 6.44 -8.70 -3.75
CA GLN A 230 5.07 -8.70 -4.27
C GLN A 230 4.10 -7.90 -3.40
N LEU A 231 4.23 -8.00 -2.07
CA LEU A 231 3.44 -7.19 -1.14
C LEU A 231 3.78 -5.71 -1.25
N GLN A 232 5.04 -5.36 -1.46
CA GLN A 232 5.47 -3.98 -1.65
C GLN A 232 4.91 -3.40 -2.96
N GLU A 233 5.00 -4.15 -4.07
CA GLU A 233 4.39 -3.76 -5.34
C GLU A 233 2.86 -3.57 -5.21
N LEU A 234 2.18 -4.45 -4.47
CA LEU A 234 0.75 -4.30 -4.20
C LEU A 234 0.44 -3.04 -3.38
N VAL A 235 1.25 -2.73 -2.37
CA VAL A 235 1.09 -1.51 -1.56
C VAL A 235 1.25 -0.26 -2.43
N ASP A 236 2.24 -0.24 -3.33
CA ASP A 236 2.46 0.88 -4.24
C ASP A 236 1.27 1.04 -5.21
N ILE A 237 0.76 -0.06 -5.79
CA ILE A 237 -0.44 -0.03 -6.64
C ILE A 237 -1.66 0.52 -5.88
N TYR A 238 -1.89 0.06 -4.65
CA TYR A 238 -3.02 0.54 -3.83
C TYR A 238 -2.84 1.98 -3.36
N ALA A 239 -1.60 2.45 -3.18
CA ALA A 239 -1.32 3.85 -2.88
C ALA A 239 -1.69 4.75 -4.07
N ASP A 240 -1.24 4.40 -5.27
CA ASP A 240 -1.57 5.11 -6.51
C ASP A 240 -3.09 5.11 -6.78
N GLU A 241 -3.76 3.98 -6.56
CA GLU A 241 -5.21 3.87 -6.73
C GLU A 241 -5.97 4.74 -5.71
N ASN A 242 -5.52 4.78 -4.45
CA ASN A 242 -6.08 5.68 -3.44
C ASN A 242 -5.89 7.16 -3.80
N GLU A 243 -4.74 7.54 -4.36
CA GLU A 243 -4.53 8.92 -4.83
C GLU A 243 -5.50 9.27 -5.97
N LYS A 244 -5.65 8.39 -6.97
CA LYS A 244 -6.63 8.58 -8.04
C LYS A 244 -8.06 8.72 -7.52
N LEU A 245 -8.45 7.86 -6.57
CA LEU A 245 -9.79 7.91 -5.95
C LEU A 245 -10.00 9.20 -5.13
N LYS A 246 -8.97 9.71 -4.47
CA LYS A 246 -9.04 11.03 -3.79
C LYS A 246 -9.23 12.16 -4.79
N GLU A 247 -8.50 12.13 -5.91
CA GLU A 247 -8.62 13.10 -7.00
C GLU A 247 -10.04 13.10 -7.59
N GLU A 248 -10.60 11.91 -7.84
CA GLU A 248 -11.97 11.73 -8.35
C GLU A 248 -13.01 12.22 -7.35
N ASN A 249 -12.87 11.89 -6.07
CA ASN A 249 -13.76 12.39 -5.01
C ASN A 249 -13.74 13.91 -4.92
N ARG A 250 -12.56 14.53 -5.07
CA ARG A 250 -12.45 15.99 -5.08
C ARG A 250 -13.19 16.59 -6.27
N LYS A 251 -12.99 16.06 -7.48
CA LYS A 251 -13.71 16.50 -8.70
C LYS A 251 -15.22 16.33 -8.58
N LEU A 252 -15.69 15.21 -7.99
CA LEU A 252 -17.11 14.97 -7.74
C LEU A 252 -17.68 15.95 -6.71
N SER A 253 -16.93 16.25 -5.65
CA SER A 253 -17.35 17.22 -4.64
C SER A 253 -17.45 18.64 -5.22
N GLU A 254 -16.51 19.05 -6.07
CA GLU A 254 -16.57 20.34 -6.79
C GLU A 254 -17.81 20.39 -7.71
N ARG A 255 -18.09 19.33 -8.47
CA ARG A 255 -19.31 19.23 -9.31
C ARG A 255 -20.61 19.29 -8.51
N LEU A 256 -20.65 18.64 -7.34
CA LEU A 256 -21.82 18.70 -6.47
C LEU A 256 -22.09 20.11 -5.97
N LYS A 257 -21.05 20.85 -5.57
CA LYS A 257 -21.18 22.26 -5.18
C LYS A 257 -21.70 23.12 -6.32
N ASP A 258 -21.17 22.95 -7.53
CA ASP A 258 -21.65 23.69 -8.71
C ASP A 258 -23.12 23.39 -9.05
N LEU A 259 -23.53 22.13 -8.98
CA LEU A 259 -24.92 21.74 -9.19
C LEU A 259 -25.84 22.31 -8.11
N GLN A 260 -25.40 22.31 -6.85
CA GLN A 260 -26.16 22.88 -5.74
C GLN A 260 -26.34 24.39 -5.89
N ASN A 261 -25.30 25.11 -6.37
CA ASN A 261 -25.40 26.53 -6.70
C ASN A 261 -26.34 26.80 -7.88
N ARG A 262 -26.36 25.94 -8.90
CA ARG A 262 -27.31 26.08 -10.01
C ARG A 262 -28.75 25.83 -9.57
N LEU A 263 -28.96 24.85 -8.69
CA LEU A 263 -30.28 24.57 -8.12
C LEU A 263 -30.80 25.77 -7.33
N SER A 264 -29.98 26.39 -6.48
CA SER A 264 -30.42 27.57 -5.73
C SER A 264 -30.77 28.76 -6.63
N VAL A 265 -30.00 28.98 -7.71
CA VAL A 265 -30.33 30.02 -8.71
C VAL A 265 -31.67 29.73 -9.40
N LEU A 266 -31.88 28.49 -9.83
CA LEU A 266 -33.13 28.08 -10.49
C LEU A 266 -34.33 28.14 -9.54
N GLU A 267 -34.16 27.78 -8.27
CA GLU A 267 -35.21 27.91 -7.25
C GLU A 267 -35.62 29.38 -7.07
N ILE A 268 -34.65 30.30 -7.02
CA ILE A 268 -34.91 31.74 -6.97
C ILE A 268 -35.65 32.21 -8.23
N GLU A 269 -35.28 31.70 -9.41
CA GLU A 269 -35.91 32.07 -10.68
C GLU A 269 -37.37 31.57 -10.76
N VAL A 270 -37.63 30.34 -10.32
CA VAL A 270 -38.99 29.79 -10.21
C VAL A 270 -39.82 30.58 -9.20
N GLU A 271 -39.24 30.94 -8.05
CA GLU A 271 -39.94 31.74 -7.04
C GLU A 271 -40.29 33.14 -7.61
N ASN A 272 -39.38 33.76 -8.35
CA ASN A 272 -39.62 35.05 -9.03
C ASN A 272 -40.69 34.96 -10.13
N LEU A 273 -40.71 33.87 -10.90
CA LEU A 273 -41.76 33.62 -11.90
C LEU A 273 -43.12 33.36 -11.25
N SER A 274 -43.16 32.68 -10.10
CA SER A 274 -44.38 32.42 -9.34
C SER A 274 -44.99 33.69 -8.70
N ARG A 275 -44.17 34.72 -8.43
CA ARG A 275 -44.60 35.99 -7.84
C ARG A 275 -45.19 37.00 -8.84
N LYS A 276 -45.02 36.79 -10.15
CA LYS A 276 -45.71 37.61 -11.18
C LYS A 276 -47.06 36.96 -11.49
N PRO A 277 -48.22 37.59 -11.19
CA PRO A 277 -49.49 37.07 -11.67
C PRO A 277 -49.47 37.17 -13.21
N PRO A 278 -49.65 36.07 -13.96
CA PRO A 278 -49.75 36.18 -15.40
C PRO A 278 -51.07 36.88 -15.73
N ASP A 279 -50.99 37.96 -16.51
CA ASP A 279 -52.15 38.40 -17.28
C ASP A 279 -52.61 37.18 -18.11
N PRO A 280 -53.84 36.67 -17.93
CA PRO A 280 -54.27 35.47 -18.64
C PRO A 280 -54.16 35.65 -20.15
N GLU A 281 -54.30 36.89 -20.64
CA GLU A 281 -54.10 37.26 -22.04
C GLU A 281 -52.67 37.05 -22.55
N SER A 282 -51.64 37.35 -21.75
CA SER A 282 -50.24 37.18 -22.18
C SER A 282 -49.81 35.71 -22.18
N ALA A 283 -50.20 34.94 -21.17
CA ALA A 283 -49.90 33.52 -21.08
C ALA A 283 -50.56 32.71 -22.22
N TYR A 284 -51.83 32.99 -22.55
CA TYR A 284 -52.48 32.34 -23.69
C TYR A 284 -51.93 32.82 -25.04
N ARG A 285 -51.53 34.10 -25.15
CA ARG A 285 -50.89 34.63 -26.36
C ARG A 285 -49.54 33.96 -26.62
N GLU A 286 -48.71 33.74 -25.60
CA GLU A 286 -47.44 33.01 -25.74
C GLU A 286 -47.66 31.58 -26.22
N ILE A 287 -48.54 30.83 -25.56
CA ILE A 287 -48.85 29.44 -25.92
C ILE A 287 -49.37 29.35 -27.36
N LEU A 288 -50.30 30.24 -27.74
CA LEU A 288 -50.94 30.18 -29.05
C LEU A 288 -50.06 30.76 -30.17
N SER A 289 -49.14 31.68 -29.85
CA SER A 289 -48.13 32.18 -30.82
C SER A 289 -47.09 31.14 -31.22
N SER A 290 -46.91 30.09 -30.41
CA SER A 290 -46.02 28.97 -30.72
C SER A 290 -46.59 27.98 -31.76
N LEU A 291 -47.87 28.15 -32.17
CA LEU A 291 -48.51 27.28 -33.15
C LEU A 291 -48.05 27.62 -34.58
N PRO A 292 -47.51 26.65 -35.34
CA PRO A 292 -47.16 26.88 -36.74
C PRO A 292 -48.41 27.13 -37.59
N GLU A 293 -48.29 28.05 -38.55
CA GLU A 293 -49.29 28.39 -39.59
C GLU A 293 -50.63 28.99 -39.12
N VAL A 294 -50.81 29.28 -37.83
CA VAL A 294 -52.06 29.84 -37.29
C VAL A 294 -51.79 31.16 -36.55
N GLU A 295 -52.50 32.22 -36.93
CA GLU A 295 -52.52 33.50 -36.23
C GLU A 295 -53.88 33.68 -35.56
N ILE A 296 -53.92 34.14 -34.31
CA ILE A 296 -55.17 34.36 -33.59
C ILE A 296 -55.39 35.86 -33.46
N SER A 297 -56.55 36.34 -33.91
CA SER A 297 -56.93 37.74 -33.74
C SER A 297 -57.12 38.08 -32.25
N ASP A 298 -56.75 39.29 -31.84
CA ASP A 298 -56.89 39.75 -30.45
C ASP A 298 -58.33 39.63 -29.92
N ARG A 299 -59.30 39.77 -30.82
CA ARG A 299 -60.72 39.56 -30.51
C ARG A 299 -61.04 38.10 -30.22
N ALA A 300 -60.51 37.17 -31.00
CA ALA A 300 -60.67 35.74 -30.76
C ALA A 300 -59.98 35.30 -29.45
N LEU A 301 -58.83 35.89 -29.09
CA LEU A 301 -58.21 35.68 -27.78
C LEU A 301 -59.12 36.13 -26.62
N GLY A 302 -59.74 37.30 -26.75
CA GLY A 302 -60.71 37.79 -25.76
C GLY A 302 -61.98 36.93 -25.65
N GLU A 303 -62.47 36.38 -26.77
CA GLU A 303 -63.61 35.44 -26.78
C GLU A 303 -63.23 34.09 -26.16
N LEU A 304 -62.02 33.58 -26.43
CA LEU A 304 -61.51 32.36 -25.82
C LEU A 304 -61.39 32.50 -24.29
N ILE A 305 -60.84 33.61 -23.79
CA ILE A 305 -60.65 33.83 -22.35
C ILE A 305 -61.98 33.95 -21.60
N ARG A 306 -63.02 34.49 -22.24
CA ARG A 306 -64.38 34.61 -21.67
C ARG A 306 -65.19 33.32 -21.71
N SER A 307 -64.77 32.31 -22.47
CA SER A 307 -65.45 31.03 -22.56
C SER A 307 -65.23 30.14 -21.32
N ASP A 308 -66.13 29.17 -21.11
CA ASP A 308 -66.09 28.23 -19.99
C ASP A 308 -64.78 27.40 -20.01
N PRO A 309 -64.09 27.16 -18.87
CA PRO A 309 -62.83 26.40 -18.81
C PRO A 309 -62.83 25.06 -19.57
N ASP A 310 -63.94 24.32 -19.56
CA ASP A 310 -64.01 23.02 -20.25
C ASP A 310 -64.14 23.17 -21.78
N LYS A 311 -64.80 24.24 -22.22
CA LYS A 311 -64.89 24.61 -23.65
C LYS A 311 -63.56 25.16 -24.15
N ARG A 312 -62.88 26.02 -23.37
CA ARG A 312 -61.50 26.50 -23.66
C ARG A 312 -60.53 25.38 -23.97
N ARG A 313 -60.51 24.34 -23.12
CA ARG A 313 -59.64 23.16 -23.33
C ARG A 313 -59.97 22.40 -24.61
N SER A 314 -61.23 22.42 -25.02
CA SER A 314 -61.69 21.77 -26.26
C SER A 314 -61.30 22.60 -27.50
N PHE A 315 -61.46 23.92 -27.45
CA PHE A 315 -61.00 24.84 -28.49
C PHE A 315 -59.49 24.78 -28.70
N VAL A 316 -58.69 24.83 -27.63
CA VAL A 316 -57.22 24.77 -27.72
C VAL A 316 -56.76 23.42 -28.28
N ARG A 317 -57.36 22.30 -27.83
CA ARG A 317 -57.04 20.97 -28.38
C ARG A 317 -57.32 20.88 -29.89
N GLU A 318 -58.43 21.44 -30.34
CA GLU A 318 -58.79 21.38 -31.76
C GLU A 318 -57.95 22.34 -32.61
N LEU A 319 -57.55 23.49 -32.07
CA LEU A 319 -56.58 24.39 -32.72
C LEU A 319 -55.19 23.77 -32.87
N ILE A 320 -54.70 23.06 -31.85
CA ILE A 320 -53.41 22.35 -31.94
C ILE A 320 -53.49 21.26 -33.02
N LYS A 321 -54.57 20.48 -33.07
CA LYS A 321 -54.77 19.49 -34.15
C LYS A 321 -54.87 20.13 -35.53
N PHE A 322 -55.48 21.31 -35.62
CA PHE A 322 -55.63 22.04 -36.87
C PHE A 322 -54.27 22.55 -37.38
N SER A 323 -53.46 23.13 -36.49
CA SER A 323 -52.09 23.58 -36.76
C SER A 323 -51.18 22.40 -37.18
N LEU A 324 -51.22 21.27 -36.46
CA LEU A 324 -50.45 20.07 -36.79
C LEU A 324 -50.84 19.41 -38.12
N ARG A 325 -52.01 19.74 -38.68
CA ARG A 325 -52.50 19.19 -39.95
C ARG A 325 -52.36 20.18 -41.12
N GLU A 326 -51.63 21.29 -40.95
CA GLU A 326 -51.44 22.33 -41.98
C GLU A 326 -52.78 22.85 -42.56
N GLY A 327 -53.83 22.89 -41.73
CA GLY A 327 -55.18 23.25 -42.18
C GLY A 327 -55.85 22.25 -43.14
N LYS A 328 -55.35 21.01 -43.28
CA LYS A 328 -56.04 19.92 -43.98
C LYS A 328 -56.95 19.15 -43.03
N GLY A 329 -58.14 19.71 -42.79
CA GLY A 329 -59.18 19.12 -41.94
C GLY A 329 -60.59 19.43 -42.45
N ARG A 330 -61.62 19.01 -41.71
CA ARG A 330 -63.06 19.20 -42.02
C ARG A 330 -63.46 20.69 -41.99
N ILE A 331 -63.00 21.43 -43.00
CA ILE A 331 -63.29 22.83 -43.20
C ILE A 331 -64.45 22.94 -44.18
N GLU A 332 -65.54 23.58 -43.77
CA GLU A 332 -66.65 23.92 -44.66
C GLU A 332 -66.60 25.42 -45.01
N PRO A 333 -66.75 25.81 -46.29
CA PRO A 333 -66.90 27.23 -46.65
C PRO A 333 -68.23 27.77 -46.12
N LEU A 334 -68.23 29.01 -45.63
CA LEU A 334 -69.47 29.69 -45.24
C LEU A 334 -70.16 30.26 -46.48
N SER A 335 -71.43 29.93 -46.71
CA SER A 335 -72.20 30.40 -47.87
C SER A 335 -72.49 31.91 -47.86
N THR A 336 -72.44 32.54 -46.68
CA THR A 336 -72.80 33.96 -46.47
C THR A 336 -71.62 34.94 -46.59
N LEU A 337 -70.37 34.49 -46.49
CA LEU A 337 -69.17 35.36 -46.57
C LEU A 337 -68.06 34.68 -47.37
N LYS A 338 -67.60 35.34 -48.45
CA LYS A 338 -66.50 34.82 -49.29
C LYS A 338 -65.18 34.87 -48.51
N GLY A 339 -64.46 33.76 -48.46
CA GLY A 339 -63.12 33.66 -47.87
C GLY A 339 -63.07 33.31 -46.38
N VAL A 340 -64.21 33.07 -45.72
CA VAL A 340 -64.28 32.60 -44.33
C VAL A 340 -64.73 31.14 -44.29
N TYR A 341 -64.05 30.37 -43.46
CA TYR A 341 -64.18 28.94 -43.33
C TYR A 341 -64.57 28.58 -41.89
N LYS A 342 -65.40 27.54 -41.72
CA LYS A 342 -65.82 27.07 -40.39
C LYS A 342 -65.29 25.67 -40.13
N LEU A 343 -64.76 25.46 -38.93
CA LEU A 343 -64.36 24.16 -38.39
C LEU A 343 -65.37 23.76 -37.31
N LYS A 344 -66.04 22.62 -37.50
CA LYS A 344 -67.04 22.09 -36.56
C LYS A 344 -66.40 21.01 -35.68
N PHE A 345 -66.62 21.08 -34.37
CA PHE A 345 -66.24 20.01 -33.43
C PHE A 345 -67.34 19.86 -32.36
N SER A 346 -67.24 18.81 -31.53
CA SER A 346 -68.29 18.37 -30.58
C SER A 346 -68.51 19.31 -29.37
N GLY A 347 -68.22 20.60 -29.52
CA GLY A 347 -68.32 21.61 -28.48
C GLY A 347 -68.37 23.05 -29.00
N GLY A 348 -68.52 23.26 -30.32
CA GLY A 348 -68.58 24.59 -30.90
C GLY A 348 -68.08 24.68 -32.34
N ARG A 349 -67.89 25.93 -32.81
CA ARG A 349 -67.35 26.24 -34.13
C ARG A 349 -66.21 27.24 -34.04
N ILE A 350 -65.16 26.99 -34.81
CA ILE A 350 -64.03 27.92 -34.97
C ILE A 350 -64.15 28.53 -36.37
N TYR A 351 -64.11 29.85 -36.45
CA TYR A 351 -64.12 30.58 -37.71
C TYR A 351 -62.70 31.00 -38.07
N VAL A 352 -62.25 30.61 -39.26
CA VAL A 352 -60.90 30.86 -39.76
C VAL A 352 -60.94 31.52 -41.13
N ARG A 353 -59.99 32.40 -41.39
CA ARG A 353 -59.81 33.10 -42.66
C ARG A 353 -58.38 32.87 -43.15
N ARG A 354 -58.18 32.73 -44.46
CA ARG A 354 -56.84 32.59 -45.02
C ARG A 354 -56.24 33.97 -45.28
N LYS A 355 -55.06 34.25 -44.72
CA LYS A 355 -54.33 35.52 -44.87
C LYS A 355 -52.89 35.20 -45.30
N GLY A 356 -52.67 35.12 -46.61
CA GLY A 356 -51.40 34.66 -47.18
C GLY A 356 -51.15 33.17 -46.96
N GLU A 357 -49.99 32.83 -46.38
CA GLU A 357 -49.61 31.45 -46.05
C GLU A 357 -50.15 30.94 -44.71
N ARG A 358 -50.76 31.81 -43.89
CA ARG A 358 -51.26 31.49 -42.54
C ARG A 358 -52.79 31.53 -42.44
N TRP A 359 -53.33 30.76 -41.50
CA TRP A 359 -54.73 30.74 -41.12
C TRP A 359 -54.98 31.69 -39.94
N GLU A 360 -55.81 32.71 -40.13
CA GLU A 360 -56.20 33.65 -39.10
C GLU A 360 -57.50 33.18 -38.42
N VAL A 361 -57.47 32.93 -37.11
CA VAL A 361 -58.66 32.61 -36.31
C VAL A 361 -59.38 33.90 -35.94
N VAL A 362 -60.62 34.01 -36.43
CA VAL A 362 -61.41 35.24 -36.37
C VAL A 362 -62.39 35.23 -35.21
N GLY A 363 -62.78 34.05 -34.73
CA GLY A 363 -63.65 33.95 -33.55
C GLY A 363 -64.06 32.52 -33.20
N PHE A 364 -64.60 32.39 -31.98
CA PHE A 364 -65.08 31.13 -31.41
C PHE A 364 -66.57 31.25 -31.10
N LEU A 365 -67.34 30.19 -31.40
CA LEU A 365 -68.74 30.11 -31.05
C LEU A 365 -69.02 28.84 -30.23
N ASP A 366 -69.52 29.05 -29.02
CA ASP A 366 -69.73 28.03 -27.99
C ASP A 366 -71.10 27.33 -28.08
N SER A 367 -71.95 27.74 -29.03
CA SER A 367 -73.37 27.36 -29.14
C SER A 367 -73.70 26.68 -30.47
N GLU A 368 -74.55 25.66 -30.39
CA GLU A 368 -75.08 24.90 -31.53
C GLU A 368 -76.47 25.37 -31.99
N ASP A 369 -77.02 26.46 -31.43
CA ASP A 369 -78.34 27.00 -31.81
C ASP A 369 -78.32 27.80 -33.13
N GLU A 370 -79.28 27.55 -34.02
CA GLU A 370 -79.34 28.23 -35.33
C GLU A 370 -79.59 29.73 -35.26
N LYS A 371 -80.37 30.19 -34.26
CA LYS A 371 -80.64 31.63 -34.06
C LYS A 371 -79.41 32.39 -33.59
N GLU A 372 -78.59 31.80 -32.73
CA GLU A 372 -77.34 32.41 -32.24
C GLU A 372 -76.25 32.42 -33.31
N LYS A 373 -76.20 31.39 -34.16
CA LYS A 373 -75.33 31.34 -35.35
C LYS A 373 -75.62 32.50 -36.30
N GLU A 374 -76.88 32.73 -36.65
CA GLU A 374 -77.25 33.83 -37.54
C GLU A 374 -76.94 35.19 -36.91
N ARG A 375 -77.17 35.35 -35.60
CA ARG A 375 -76.87 36.58 -34.88
C ARG A 375 -75.37 36.86 -34.81
N TYR A 376 -74.55 35.84 -34.58
CA TYR A 376 -73.09 35.95 -34.57
C TYR A 376 -72.54 36.28 -35.98
N ILE A 377 -73.03 35.59 -37.01
CA ILE A 377 -72.64 35.88 -38.41
C ILE A 377 -73.03 37.32 -38.80
N ARG A 378 -74.25 37.77 -38.41
CA ARG A 378 -74.80 39.08 -38.80
C ARG A 378 -74.23 40.26 -37.99
N ASN A 379 -73.72 40.05 -36.77
CA ASN A 379 -73.16 41.11 -35.92
C ASN A 379 -71.64 41.12 -35.82
N VAL A 380 -71.00 39.95 -35.91
CA VAL A 380 -69.57 39.77 -35.62
C VAL A 380 -68.78 39.59 -36.90
N LEU A 381 -69.21 38.67 -37.78
CA LEU A 381 -68.49 38.34 -39.01
C LEU A 381 -68.79 39.30 -40.18
N SER A 382 -69.95 39.96 -40.21
CA SER A 382 -70.30 41.01 -41.19
C SER A 382 -69.53 42.32 -41.01
N ARG A 383 -68.92 42.56 -39.83
CA ARG A 383 -68.08 43.73 -39.55
C ARG A 383 -66.62 43.56 -40.01
N LEU A 384 -66.31 42.42 -40.64
CA LEU A 384 -64.98 42.05 -41.12
C LEU A 384 -64.87 42.09 -42.66
N SER A 385 -65.98 42.43 -43.35
CA SER A 385 -66.04 42.69 -44.80
C SER A 385 -65.79 44.15 -45.12
#